data_AF-A0A5Q2VW64-F1
#
_entry.id   AF-A0A5Q2VW64-F1
#
_cell.length_a   1.000
_cell.length_b   1.000
_cell.length_c   1.000
_cell.angle_alpha   90.00
_cell.angle_beta   90.00
_cell.angle_gamma   90.00
#
_symmetry.space_group_name_H-M   'P 1'
#
loop_
_entity.id
_entity.type
_entity.pdbx_description
1 polymer ?
#
loop_
_entity_poly.entity_id
_entity_poly.type
_entity_poly.pdbx_seq_one_letter_code
_entity_poly.pdbx_strand_id
1 'polypeptide(L)'
;MRRCARTVPPRRRHPPRERAGARRERAGGPAPRAVPRAGARGVVALVALAATLAACTSSTDDGASPSPAGASSSAPEPGAEASTSGTAVPSVSTTGPRSDPARSTGPVATDRAGQTIEGTTITGRLTISHDDATVRDVTVRGTGTYMIYVQEKSGGGCPENVRLEYVEVDGSGAPADSIPIYSPECGFTLDHGLVHHVGRGIRIANDVVVENSYIFLTRTWEGAHRSGVSTHGGEHIVLRNNVIICENVGCSAAITMYGDHAPVDGVLVEHNVIASTGSYCAYGGSVESKSFPDGADVRFIDNRFSTRYFPTCGRYGPVAGFAAGSRGNEWRGNVWQETGEPIREPAS
;
A
#
# COMPACT_ATOMS: atom_id res chain seq x y z
N MET A 1 25.81 84.80 -10.29
CA MET A 1 25.55 85.35 -8.94
C MET A 1 24.94 84.26 -8.04
N ARG A 2 25.12 84.39 -6.73
CA ARG A 2 25.13 83.35 -5.69
C ARG A 2 23.75 82.93 -5.17
N ARG A 3 23.64 81.63 -4.79
CA ARG A 3 22.95 80.96 -3.63
C ARG A 3 21.45 81.26 -3.40
N CYS A 4 20.60 80.31 -2.99
CA CYS A 4 20.68 79.50 -1.77
C CYS A 4 19.96 78.14 -1.88
N ALA A 5 20.55 77.13 -1.23
CA ALA A 5 20.01 75.80 -1.01
C ALA A 5 19.01 75.78 0.17
N ARG A 6 17.99 74.92 0.10
CA ARG A 6 17.13 74.54 1.22
C ARG A 6 17.41 73.08 1.62
N THR A 7 17.74 72.90 2.88
CA THR A 7 17.94 71.63 3.59
C THR A 7 16.59 71.03 4.01
N VAL A 8 16.42 69.72 3.84
CA VAL A 8 15.28 68.92 4.33
C VAL A 8 15.81 67.95 5.40
N PRO A 9 15.16 67.81 6.56
CA PRO A 9 15.66 67.00 7.67
C PRO A 9 15.35 65.49 7.50
N PRO A 10 16.11 64.60 8.18
CA PRO A 10 15.98 63.15 8.02
C PRO A 10 14.79 62.55 8.78
N ARG A 11 14.13 61.57 8.14
CA ARG A 11 13.05 60.75 8.73
C ARG A 11 13.58 59.84 9.84
N ARG A 12 12.94 59.90 11.02
CA ARG A 12 13.19 59.02 12.16
C ARG A 12 12.71 57.60 11.87
N ARG A 13 13.56 56.61 12.12
CA ARG A 13 13.23 55.18 12.13
C ARG A 13 12.55 54.82 13.46
N HIS A 14 11.41 54.13 13.41
CA HIS A 14 10.79 53.51 14.58
C HIS A 14 11.49 52.19 14.94
N PRO A 15 11.73 51.89 16.22
CA PRO A 15 12.23 50.59 16.67
C PRO A 15 11.10 49.55 16.78
N PRO A 16 11.40 48.25 16.64
CA PRO A 16 10.44 47.18 16.87
C PRO A 16 10.19 46.95 18.37
N ARG A 17 8.93 46.66 18.71
CA ARG A 17 8.49 46.29 20.07
C ARG A 17 8.85 44.84 20.37
N GLU A 18 9.74 44.62 21.32
CA GLU A 18 9.83 43.38 22.09
C GLU A 18 8.76 43.34 23.18
N ARG A 19 8.06 42.19 23.33
CA ARG A 19 7.79 41.50 24.60
C ARG A 19 6.72 40.40 24.43
N ALA A 20 7.15 39.16 24.55
CA ALA A 20 6.48 38.06 25.25
C ALA A 20 7.56 36.98 25.43
N GLY A 21 8.06 36.70 26.63
CA GLY A 21 7.29 36.21 27.76
C GLY A 21 7.44 34.69 27.83
N ALA A 22 8.67 34.21 28.05
CA ALA A 22 8.97 32.80 28.23
C ALA A 22 8.41 32.33 29.59
N ARG A 23 7.40 31.46 29.55
CA ARG A 23 6.93 30.71 30.72
C ARG A 23 7.30 29.25 30.52
N ARG A 24 8.31 28.81 31.28
CA ARG A 24 8.67 27.39 31.46
C ARG A 24 7.55 26.72 32.25
N GLU A 25 6.80 25.83 31.63
CA GLU A 25 5.96 24.88 32.34
C GLU A 25 6.75 23.58 32.57
N ARG A 26 7.02 23.33 33.85
CA ARG A 26 7.47 22.04 34.38
C ARG A 26 6.25 21.11 34.37
N ALA A 27 6.24 20.12 33.49
CA ALA A 27 5.37 18.95 33.62
C ALA A 27 6.12 17.88 34.41
N GLY A 28 5.84 17.81 35.72
CA GLY A 28 6.14 16.64 36.53
C GLY A 28 5.04 15.61 36.32
N GLY A 29 5.32 14.58 35.52
CA GLY A 29 4.48 13.39 35.42
C GLY A 29 4.93 12.34 36.45
N PRO A 30 4.01 11.64 37.13
CA PRO A 30 4.37 10.59 38.08
C PRO A 30 4.88 9.35 37.35
N ALA A 31 5.91 8.72 37.94
CA ALA A 31 6.52 7.49 37.46
C ALA A 31 5.52 6.30 37.38
N PRO A 32 5.66 5.38 36.41
CA PRO A 32 4.81 4.20 36.33
C PRO A 32 5.14 3.23 37.48
N ARG A 33 4.09 2.80 38.20
CA ARG A 33 4.17 1.71 39.17
C ARG A 33 4.42 0.39 38.44
N ALA A 34 5.46 -0.32 38.88
CA ALA A 34 5.76 -1.69 38.46
C ALA A 34 4.64 -2.65 38.91
N VAL A 35 4.14 -3.45 37.98
CA VAL A 35 3.27 -4.60 38.26
C VAL A 35 4.15 -5.85 38.33
N PRO A 36 4.06 -6.68 39.39
CA PRO A 36 4.86 -7.89 39.50
C PRO A 36 4.36 -8.99 38.55
N ARG A 37 5.32 -9.68 37.94
CA ARG A 37 5.14 -10.89 37.12
C ARG A 37 4.53 -12.02 37.96
N ALA A 38 3.35 -12.51 37.58
CA ALA A 38 2.82 -13.79 38.07
C ALA A 38 3.45 -14.94 37.26
N GLY A 39 4.01 -15.90 38.00
CA GLY A 39 4.80 -17.01 37.47
C GLY A 39 3.98 -18.07 36.74
N ALA A 40 4.68 -18.71 35.81
CA ALA A 40 4.28 -19.95 35.17
C ALA A 40 4.14 -21.08 36.20
N ARG A 41 3.05 -21.84 36.12
CA ARG A 41 2.99 -23.22 36.59
C ARG A 41 2.35 -24.06 35.50
N GLY A 42 3.15 -24.96 34.95
CA GLY A 42 2.67 -26.02 34.07
C GLY A 42 1.98 -27.13 34.85
N VAL A 43 1.09 -27.83 34.16
CA VAL A 43 0.64 -29.21 34.41
C VAL A 43 0.35 -29.76 33.01
N VAL A 44 1.27 -30.54 32.43
CA VAL A 44 1.30 -32.02 32.42
C VAL A 44 0.01 -32.63 31.88
N ALA A 45 0.20 -33.32 30.75
CA ALA A 45 -0.77 -34.09 29.98
C ALA A 45 -1.41 -35.23 30.77
N LEU A 46 -2.63 -35.62 30.37
CA LEU A 46 -3.07 -37.00 30.47
C LEU A 46 -3.83 -37.44 29.21
N VAL A 47 -3.37 -38.58 28.71
CA VAL A 47 -3.87 -39.38 27.61
C VAL A 47 -5.20 -40.04 27.98
N ALA A 48 -6.14 -40.14 27.04
CA ALA A 48 -7.09 -41.26 27.01
C ALA A 48 -7.54 -41.56 25.57
N LEU A 49 -7.23 -42.79 25.19
CA LEU A 49 -7.55 -43.52 23.97
C LEU A 49 -9.01 -43.99 24.01
N ALA A 50 -9.77 -43.87 22.93
CA ALA A 50 -10.94 -44.72 22.69
C ALA A 50 -11.18 -44.89 21.18
N ALA A 51 -10.95 -46.12 20.72
CA ALA A 51 -11.28 -46.61 19.39
C ALA A 51 -12.73 -47.08 19.35
N THR A 52 -13.43 -46.84 18.24
CA THR A 52 -14.61 -47.61 17.85
C THR A 52 -14.58 -47.88 16.34
N LEU A 53 -14.56 -49.16 16.00
CA LEU A 53 -14.85 -49.70 14.67
C LEU A 53 -16.36 -49.58 14.38
N ALA A 54 -16.71 -49.28 13.13
CA ALA A 54 -17.88 -49.87 12.48
C ALA A 54 -17.68 -49.82 10.95
N ALA A 55 -17.51 -51.00 10.36
CA ALA A 55 -17.59 -51.23 8.92
C ALA A 55 -19.05 -51.44 8.52
N CYS A 56 -19.40 -51.14 7.26
CA CYS A 56 -20.33 -51.96 6.47
C CYS A 56 -20.28 -51.60 4.97
N THR A 57 -19.83 -52.59 4.20
CA THR A 57 -20.38 -53.12 2.92
C THR A 57 -20.43 -52.26 1.66
N SER A 58 -19.73 -52.82 0.66
CA SER A 58 -19.74 -52.60 -0.78
C SER A 58 -20.99 -53.12 -1.48
N SER A 59 -21.26 -52.61 -2.68
CA SER A 59 -22.02 -53.28 -3.74
C SER A 59 -21.44 -52.91 -5.11
N THR A 60 -21.07 -53.93 -5.87
CA THR A 60 -20.81 -53.99 -7.33
C THR A 60 -22.17 -53.86 -8.07
N ASP A 61 -22.33 -53.67 -9.39
CA ASP A 61 -21.55 -54.06 -10.56
C ASP A 61 -22.13 -53.40 -11.84
N ASP A 62 -21.28 -53.34 -12.88
CA ASP A 62 -21.43 -53.28 -14.35
C ASP A 62 -22.73 -52.93 -15.12
N GLY A 63 -22.54 -52.27 -16.28
CA GLY A 63 -23.43 -52.38 -17.44
C GLY A 63 -23.31 -51.29 -18.53
N ALA A 64 -22.76 -51.64 -19.70
CA ALA A 64 -22.52 -50.77 -20.85
C ALA A 64 -23.70 -50.67 -21.86
N SER A 65 -23.83 -49.49 -22.52
CA SER A 65 -24.22 -49.13 -23.94
C SER A 65 -25.45 -49.79 -24.63
N PRO A 66 -26.18 -49.18 -25.62
CA PRO A 66 -25.78 -48.09 -26.53
C PRO A 66 -26.83 -46.99 -26.89
N SER A 67 -26.38 -46.08 -27.75
CA SER A 67 -27.03 -44.90 -28.39
C SER A 67 -28.33 -45.17 -29.16
N PRO A 68 -29.17 -44.13 -29.36
CA PRO A 68 -29.29 -43.57 -30.71
C PRO A 68 -29.30 -42.03 -30.77
N ALA A 69 -29.01 -41.54 -31.97
CA ALA A 69 -28.92 -40.14 -32.38
C ALA A 69 -30.27 -39.38 -32.26
N GLY A 70 -30.18 -38.14 -31.80
CA GLY A 70 -31.24 -37.13 -31.87
C GLY A 70 -30.62 -35.73 -31.94
N ALA A 71 -30.71 -35.10 -33.11
CA ALA A 71 -30.33 -33.72 -33.30
C ALA A 71 -31.38 -32.78 -32.68
N SER A 72 -30.96 -31.79 -31.89
CA SER A 72 -31.52 -30.43 -31.87
C SER A 72 -30.87 -29.53 -30.81
N SER A 73 -30.48 -28.35 -31.30
CA SER A 73 -30.65 -27.04 -30.66
C SER A 73 -29.79 -26.68 -29.43
N SER A 74 -28.79 -25.84 -29.73
CA SER A 74 -27.94 -25.00 -28.88
C SER A 74 -28.57 -24.47 -27.58
N ALA A 75 -27.89 -24.74 -26.47
CA ALA A 75 -27.87 -23.91 -25.26
C ALA A 75 -26.41 -23.45 -25.05
N PRO A 76 -26.16 -22.18 -24.67
CA PRO A 76 -24.80 -21.71 -24.44
C PRO A 76 -24.25 -22.37 -23.17
N GLU A 77 -23.12 -23.05 -23.33
CA GLU A 77 -22.35 -23.65 -22.25
C GLU A 77 -21.86 -22.53 -21.30
N PRO A 78 -22.02 -22.68 -19.97
CA PRO A 78 -21.46 -21.75 -18.99
C PRO A 78 -19.96 -21.60 -19.23
N GLY A 79 -19.52 -20.35 -19.31
CA GLY A 79 -18.17 -19.97 -19.70
C GLY A 79 -17.10 -20.81 -19.01
N ALA A 80 -16.23 -21.37 -19.85
CA ALA A 80 -14.97 -21.95 -19.47
C ALA A 80 -14.31 -21.13 -18.36
N GLU A 81 -14.02 -21.79 -17.25
CA GLU A 81 -13.09 -21.32 -16.24
C GLU A 81 -11.83 -20.84 -16.95
N ALA A 82 -11.61 -19.53 -16.92
CA ALA A 82 -10.36 -18.94 -17.32
C ALA A 82 -9.29 -19.48 -16.38
N SER A 83 -8.65 -20.57 -16.80
CA SER A 83 -7.34 -20.97 -16.30
C SER A 83 -6.44 -19.73 -16.45
N THR A 84 -6.12 -19.09 -15.33
CA THR A 84 -5.21 -17.94 -15.31
C THR A 84 -3.82 -18.43 -15.69
N SER A 85 -3.53 -18.36 -16.98
CA SER A 85 -2.18 -18.26 -17.51
C SER A 85 -1.43 -17.26 -16.63
N GLY A 86 -0.52 -17.77 -15.80
CA GLY A 86 0.12 -16.99 -14.74
C GLY A 86 0.80 -15.76 -15.31
N THR A 87 0.28 -14.58 -14.98
CA THR A 87 1.03 -13.33 -15.12
C THR A 87 2.32 -13.47 -14.33
N ALA A 88 3.46 -13.15 -14.96
CA ALA A 88 4.75 -13.25 -14.30
C ALA A 88 4.77 -12.36 -13.05
N VAL A 89 5.26 -12.91 -11.94
CA VAL A 89 5.41 -12.17 -10.68
C VAL A 89 6.38 -11.02 -10.90
N PRO A 90 6.04 -9.76 -10.55
CA PRO A 90 6.95 -8.63 -10.70
C PRO A 90 8.28 -8.83 -9.97
N SER A 91 9.34 -8.28 -10.52
CA SER A 91 10.69 -8.32 -9.98
C SER A 91 11.46 -7.08 -10.39
N VAL A 92 12.60 -6.84 -9.75
CA VAL A 92 13.49 -5.72 -10.11
C VAL A 92 13.88 -5.69 -11.59
N SER A 93 13.87 -6.83 -12.31
CA SER A 93 14.18 -6.89 -13.75
C SER A 93 12.98 -6.65 -14.67
N THR A 94 11.76 -6.67 -14.13
CA THR A 94 10.52 -6.46 -14.91
C THR A 94 9.84 -5.14 -14.55
N THR A 95 10.36 -4.40 -13.58
CA THR A 95 9.78 -3.14 -13.07
C THR A 95 10.81 -2.02 -13.08
N GLY A 96 10.34 -0.77 -13.11
CA GLY A 96 11.19 0.41 -13.31
C GLY A 96 11.49 0.64 -14.79
N PRO A 97 12.36 1.60 -15.12
CA PRO A 97 12.65 1.97 -16.50
C PRO A 97 13.17 0.79 -17.32
N ARG A 98 12.67 0.65 -18.55
CA ARG A 98 13.06 -0.45 -19.46
C ARG A 98 14.44 -0.26 -20.09
N SER A 99 14.98 0.95 -19.97
CA SER A 99 16.29 1.34 -20.44
C SER A 99 16.85 2.42 -19.52
N ASP A 100 18.17 2.50 -19.42
CA ASP A 100 18.84 3.55 -18.64
C ASP A 100 18.36 4.94 -19.11
N PRO A 101 17.95 5.82 -18.19
CA PRO A 101 17.55 7.17 -18.56
C PRO A 101 18.68 7.93 -19.26
N ALA A 102 18.39 8.53 -20.41
CA ALA A 102 19.40 9.19 -21.25
C ALA A 102 19.81 10.57 -20.70
N ARG A 103 19.05 11.13 -19.76
CA ARG A 103 19.20 12.49 -19.24
C ARG A 103 18.99 12.51 -17.73
N SER A 104 19.46 13.58 -17.10
CA SER A 104 19.13 13.89 -15.71
C SER A 104 18.67 15.35 -15.61
N THR A 105 17.73 15.60 -14.72
CA THR A 105 17.21 16.94 -14.40
C THR A 105 17.08 17.11 -12.88
N GLY A 106 16.88 18.34 -12.43
CA GLY A 106 16.47 18.64 -11.06
C GLY A 106 14.99 18.31 -10.82
N PRO A 107 14.35 18.89 -9.80
CA PRO A 107 12.91 18.76 -9.59
C PRO A 107 12.11 19.19 -10.82
N VAL A 108 11.00 18.48 -11.09
CA VAL A 108 10.12 18.74 -12.24
C VAL A 108 8.68 18.84 -11.75
N ALA A 109 7.92 19.75 -12.34
CA ALA A 109 6.48 19.75 -12.21
C ALA A 109 5.86 19.67 -13.61
N THR A 110 4.72 19.00 -13.73
CA THR A 110 3.91 19.12 -14.95
C THR A 110 3.46 20.57 -15.14
N ASP A 111 3.40 21.06 -16.37
CA ASP A 111 3.06 22.46 -16.72
C ASP A 111 1.87 22.59 -17.69
N ARG A 112 1.36 21.47 -18.21
CA ARG A 112 0.18 21.42 -19.10
C ARG A 112 -0.46 20.05 -19.12
N ALA A 113 -1.72 19.99 -19.56
CA ALA A 113 -2.39 18.73 -19.83
C ALA A 113 -1.71 17.95 -20.97
N GLY A 114 -1.78 16.62 -20.92
CA GLY A 114 -1.18 15.74 -21.92
C GLY A 114 0.35 15.81 -21.97
N GLN A 115 1.00 16.29 -20.92
CA GLN A 115 2.46 16.34 -20.88
C GLN A 115 3.05 14.95 -20.65
N THR A 116 4.04 14.61 -21.46
CA THR A 116 4.86 13.41 -21.25
C THR A 116 6.22 13.79 -20.68
N ILE A 117 6.60 13.16 -19.57
CA ILE A 117 7.95 13.20 -19.01
C ILE A 117 8.54 11.80 -19.19
N GLU A 118 9.62 11.67 -19.95
CA GLU A 118 10.14 10.35 -20.32
C GLU A 118 11.66 10.26 -20.36
N GLY A 119 12.19 9.05 -20.16
CA GLY A 119 13.59 8.70 -20.42
C GLY A 119 14.61 9.55 -19.64
N THR A 120 14.24 10.00 -18.45
CA THR A 120 15.06 10.91 -17.63
C THR A 120 15.14 10.45 -16.18
N THR A 121 16.28 10.72 -15.55
CA THR A 121 16.40 10.72 -14.09
C THR A 121 15.95 12.09 -13.57
N ILE A 122 15.11 12.11 -12.54
CA ILE A 122 14.73 13.30 -11.78
C ILE A 122 15.46 13.24 -10.45
N THR A 123 16.36 14.19 -10.19
CA THR A 123 16.99 14.34 -8.88
C THR A 123 16.19 15.35 -8.07
N GLY A 124 15.37 14.85 -7.15
CA GLY A 124 14.42 15.65 -6.38
C GLY A 124 12.97 15.19 -6.56
N ARG A 125 12.03 16.13 -6.45
CA ARG A 125 10.59 15.85 -6.53
C ARG A 125 10.06 15.96 -7.96
N LEU A 126 9.17 15.05 -8.31
CA LEU A 126 8.23 15.13 -9.42
C LEU A 126 6.84 15.50 -8.89
N THR A 127 6.32 16.66 -9.30
CA THR A 127 4.96 17.10 -8.97
C THR A 127 4.04 16.99 -10.19
N ILE A 128 2.87 16.38 -10.01
CA ILE A 128 1.88 16.19 -11.07
C ILE A 128 0.57 16.84 -10.63
N SER A 129 0.05 17.73 -11.48
CA SER A 129 -1.16 18.52 -11.20
C SER A 129 -1.90 18.91 -12.48
N HIS A 130 -1.72 18.15 -13.57
CA HIS A 130 -2.39 18.40 -14.85
C HIS A 130 -2.96 17.10 -15.40
N ASP A 131 -4.09 17.21 -16.08
CA ASP A 131 -4.81 16.09 -16.68
C ASP A 131 -3.97 15.40 -17.77
N ASP A 132 -4.18 14.10 -17.96
CA ASP A 132 -3.54 13.27 -19.00
C ASP A 132 -2.00 13.27 -18.96
N ALA A 133 -1.41 13.60 -17.80
CA ALA A 133 0.04 13.57 -17.62
C ALA A 133 0.55 12.12 -17.65
N THR A 134 1.58 11.86 -18.45
CA THR A 134 2.25 10.56 -18.54
C THR A 134 3.70 10.68 -18.12
N VAL A 135 4.14 9.83 -17.21
CA VAL A 135 5.53 9.73 -16.77
C VAL A 135 5.99 8.31 -17.08
N ARG A 136 6.93 8.15 -18.02
CA ARG A 136 7.33 6.83 -18.52
C ARG A 136 8.83 6.62 -18.61
N ASP A 137 9.31 5.47 -18.17
CA ASP A 137 10.76 5.16 -18.17
C ASP A 137 11.58 6.23 -17.44
N VAL A 138 11.14 6.57 -16.22
CA VAL A 138 11.73 7.62 -15.38
C VAL A 138 12.22 7.02 -14.06
N THR A 139 13.43 7.41 -13.65
CA THR A 139 13.92 7.19 -12.29
C THR A 139 13.79 8.49 -11.49
N VAL A 140 13.07 8.46 -10.38
CA VAL A 140 13.01 9.55 -9.40
C VAL A 140 13.98 9.22 -8.26
N ARG A 141 15.11 9.92 -8.20
CA ARG A 141 16.06 9.86 -7.08
C ARG A 141 15.64 10.86 -6.02
N GLY A 142 14.90 10.36 -5.04
CA GLY A 142 14.30 11.18 -4.00
C GLY A 142 15.33 11.74 -3.02
N THR A 143 15.20 13.01 -2.70
CA THR A 143 16.03 13.70 -1.69
C THR A 143 15.25 14.15 -0.45
N GLY A 144 13.93 13.94 -0.43
CA GLY A 144 13.05 14.33 0.66
C GLY A 144 11.69 13.62 0.59
N THR A 145 10.74 14.04 1.43
CA THR A 145 9.39 13.47 1.42
C THR A 145 8.63 13.86 0.15
N TYR A 146 7.72 12.98 -0.30
CA TYR A 146 6.88 13.13 -1.49
C TYR A 146 7.73 13.28 -2.75
N MET A 147 8.46 12.22 -3.10
CA MET A 147 9.32 12.18 -4.28
C MET A 147 8.49 12.26 -5.55
N ILE A 148 7.38 11.53 -5.58
CA ILE A 148 6.28 11.74 -6.54
C ILE A 148 5.10 12.27 -5.74
N TYR A 149 4.59 13.43 -6.15
CA TYR A 149 3.43 14.07 -5.55
C TYR A 149 2.37 14.34 -6.60
N VAL A 150 1.25 13.61 -6.53
CA VAL A 150 0.06 13.89 -7.35
C VAL A 150 -0.91 14.69 -6.48
N GLN A 151 -1.18 15.93 -6.89
CA GLN A 151 -1.92 16.92 -6.12
C GLN A 151 -3.00 17.59 -6.96
N GLU A 152 -3.92 18.28 -6.28
CA GLU A 152 -4.94 19.09 -6.93
C GLU A 152 -4.36 20.11 -7.91
N LYS A 153 -5.17 20.41 -8.93
CA LYS A 153 -4.95 21.48 -9.91
C LYS A 153 -5.02 22.84 -9.20
N SER A 154 -4.35 23.85 -9.75
CA SER A 154 -4.39 25.22 -9.18
C SER A 154 -5.80 25.83 -9.17
N GLY A 155 -6.68 25.38 -10.06
CA GLY A 155 -8.10 25.75 -10.10
C GLY A 155 -9.03 24.90 -9.22
N GLY A 156 -8.47 23.97 -8.44
CA GLY A 156 -9.20 22.98 -7.66
C GLY A 156 -9.47 21.69 -8.45
N GLY A 157 -9.80 20.64 -7.70
CA GLY A 157 -10.06 19.31 -8.23
C GLY A 157 -8.80 18.54 -8.61
N CYS A 158 -8.95 17.23 -8.71
CA CYS A 158 -7.84 16.33 -9.04
C CYS A 158 -7.50 16.32 -10.53
N PRO A 159 -6.22 16.09 -10.88
CA PRO A 159 -5.85 15.76 -12.24
C PRO A 159 -6.43 14.39 -12.63
N GLU A 160 -6.96 14.30 -13.84
CA GLU A 160 -7.52 13.06 -14.40
C GLU A 160 -6.47 12.32 -15.25
N ASN A 161 -6.62 11.00 -15.39
CA ASN A 161 -5.80 10.16 -16.28
C ASN A 161 -4.28 10.27 -16.10
N VAL A 162 -3.80 10.48 -14.86
CA VAL A 162 -2.36 10.46 -14.56
C VAL A 162 -1.80 9.04 -14.67
N ARG A 163 -0.78 8.85 -15.51
CA ARG A 163 -0.12 7.56 -15.75
C ARG A 163 1.35 7.60 -15.37
N LEU A 164 1.77 6.67 -14.52
CA LEU A 164 3.15 6.39 -14.15
C LEU A 164 3.50 4.99 -14.66
N GLU A 165 4.30 4.89 -15.71
CA GLU A 165 4.58 3.64 -16.42
C GLU A 165 6.07 3.32 -16.38
N TYR A 166 6.48 2.16 -15.89
CA TYR A 166 7.90 1.80 -15.80
C TYR A 166 8.72 2.86 -15.04
N VAL A 167 8.20 3.30 -13.90
CA VAL A 167 8.82 4.32 -13.04
C VAL A 167 9.56 3.68 -11.88
N GLU A 168 10.80 4.12 -11.65
CA GLU A 168 11.58 3.77 -10.46
C GLU A 168 11.56 4.93 -9.47
N VAL A 169 11.37 4.62 -8.20
CA VAL A 169 11.61 5.54 -7.08
C VAL A 169 12.71 4.95 -6.22
N ASP A 170 13.89 5.56 -6.31
CA ASP A 170 15.04 5.24 -5.47
C ASP A 170 15.09 6.21 -4.30
N GLY A 171 14.75 5.71 -3.11
CA GLY A 171 14.75 6.48 -1.88
C GLY A 171 16.10 6.62 -1.20
N SER A 172 17.20 6.10 -1.78
CA SER A 172 18.53 6.06 -1.17
C SER A 172 19.01 7.42 -0.62
N GLY A 173 18.64 8.51 -1.30
CA GLY A 173 19.01 9.88 -0.93
C GLY A 173 18.08 10.61 0.05
N ALA A 174 16.92 10.04 0.41
CA ALA A 174 15.94 10.69 1.29
C ALA A 174 16.06 10.25 2.76
N PRO A 175 15.46 10.96 3.72
CA PRO A 175 15.25 10.44 5.07
C PRO A 175 14.42 9.14 5.09
N ALA A 176 14.69 8.23 6.03
CA ALA A 176 14.02 6.93 6.09
C ALA A 176 12.50 7.04 6.38
N ASP A 177 12.06 8.09 7.06
CA ASP A 177 10.67 8.38 7.41
C ASP A 177 9.87 9.06 6.28
N SER A 178 10.52 9.36 5.15
CA SER A 178 9.90 9.96 3.98
C SER A 178 8.89 9.03 3.31
N ILE A 179 7.84 9.63 2.77
CA ILE A 179 6.84 8.95 1.94
C ILE A 179 7.24 9.16 0.46
N PRO A 180 7.67 8.13 -0.28
CA PRO A 180 8.12 8.27 -1.66
C PRO A 180 7.01 8.72 -2.62
N ILE A 181 5.86 8.06 -2.62
CA ILE A 181 4.73 8.39 -3.50
C ILE A 181 3.57 8.83 -2.63
N TYR A 182 3.08 10.04 -2.86
CA TYR A 182 2.01 10.64 -2.09
C TYR A 182 0.93 11.17 -3.02
N SER A 183 -0.31 10.69 -2.82
CA SER A 183 -1.50 11.31 -3.38
C SER A 183 -2.67 11.13 -2.41
N PRO A 184 -2.83 12.05 -1.44
CA PRO A 184 -3.79 11.86 -0.35
C PRO A 184 -5.25 12.05 -0.78
N GLU A 185 -5.50 12.51 -2.00
CA GLU A 185 -6.85 12.86 -2.49
C GLU A 185 -7.08 12.44 -3.94
N CYS A 186 -6.02 12.40 -4.76
CA CYS A 186 -6.14 12.27 -6.21
C CYS A 186 -5.74 10.89 -6.75
N GLY A 187 -6.39 10.52 -7.86
CA GLY A 187 -6.13 9.28 -8.56
C GLY A 187 -4.88 9.32 -9.43
N PHE A 188 -4.31 8.14 -9.65
CA PHE A 188 -3.30 7.87 -10.68
C PHE A 188 -3.21 6.35 -10.93
N THR A 189 -2.65 5.97 -12.06
CA THR A 189 -2.23 4.59 -12.32
C THR A 189 -0.71 4.48 -12.24
N LEU A 190 -0.19 3.58 -11.41
CA LEU A 190 1.19 3.13 -11.42
C LEU A 190 1.26 1.72 -11.97
N ASP A 191 1.90 1.56 -13.13
CA ASP A 191 2.10 0.28 -13.79
C ASP A 191 3.61 0.00 -13.95
N HIS A 192 4.03 -1.22 -13.63
CA HIS A 192 5.43 -1.66 -13.63
C HIS A 192 6.37 -0.76 -12.79
N GLY A 193 5.89 -0.23 -11.66
CA GLY A 193 6.66 0.60 -10.75
C GLY A 193 7.69 -0.17 -9.93
N LEU A 194 8.87 0.40 -9.73
CA LEU A 194 9.90 -0.11 -8.81
C LEU A 194 10.10 0.89 -7.67
N VAL A 195 9.71 0.55 -6.44
CA VAL A 195 9.87 1.43 -5.27
C VAL A 195 10.78 0.77 -4.25
N HIS A 196 11.95 1.35 -4.00
CA HIS A 196 12.98 0.71 -3.19
C HIS A 196 13.89 1.70 -2.46
N HIS A 197 14.69 1.19 -1.50
CA HIS A 197 15.49 2.00 -0.58
C HIS A 197 14.67 3.08 0.14
N VAL A 198 13.46 2.73 0.54
CA VAL A 198 12.53 3.61 1.27
C VAL A 198 12.15 2.98 2.61
N GLY A 199 11.72 3.80 3.57
CA GLY A 199 11.19 3.30 4.84
C GLY A 199 9.68 3.28 4.90
N ARG A 200 8.99 4.20 4.24
CA ARG A 200 7.57 4.09 3.91
C ARG A 200 7.42 3.92 2.40
N GLY A 201 6.28 3.43 1.94
CA GLY A 201 6.02 3.29 0.51
C GLY A 201 4.98 4.28 0.02
N ILE A 202 3.91 3.78 -0.58
CA ILE A 202 2.90 4.57 -1.27
C ILE A 202 1.80 4.98 -0.27
N ARG A 203 1.40 6.26 -0.27
CA ARG A 203 0.24 6.73 0.51
C ARG A 203 -0.79 7.40 -0.39
N ILE A 204 -1.98 6.81 -0.42
CA ILE A 204 -3.04 7.02 -1.42
C ILE A 204 -4.43 7.15 -0.79
N ALA A 205 -5.42 7.64 -1.55
CA ALA A 205 -6.81 7.68 -1.15
C ALA A 205 -7.78 7.23 -2.26
N ASN A 206 -8.11 8.08 -3.23
CA ASN A 206 -9.19 7.81 -4.19
C ASN A 206 -8.67 7.49 -5.59
N ASP A 207 -9.36 6.60 -6.30
CA ASP A 207 -9.18 6.34 -7.74
C ASP A 207 -7.72 5.99 -8.13
N VAL A 208 -7.05 5.20 -7.29
CA VAL A 208 -5.66 4.78 -7.53
C VAL A 208 -5.60 3.32 -7.97
N VAL A 209 -4.86 3.08 -9.05
CA VAL A 209 -4.46 1.75 -9.50
C VAL A 209 -2.95 1.60 -9.31
N VAL A 210 -2.52 0.55 -8.61
CA VAL A 210 -1.13 0.11 -8.58
C VAL A 210 -1.10 -1.31 -9.09
N GLU A 211 -0.44 -1.53 -10.21
CA GLU A 211 -0.36 -2.85 -10.81
C GLU A 211 1.01 -3.22 -11.37
N ASN A 212 1.26 -4.53 -11.46
CA ASN A 212 2.49 -5.11 -12.01
C ASN A 212 3.78 -4.57 -11.36
N SER A 213 3.71 -4.06 -10.13
CA SER A 213 4.76 -3.27 -9.50
C SER A 213 5.51 -4.03 -8.40
N TYR A 214 6.76 -3.66 -8.15
CA TYR A 214 7.64 -4.22 -7.12
C TYR A 214 7.98 -3.16 -6.07
N ILE A 215 7.39 -3.28 -4.89
CA ILE A 215 7.47 -2.30 -3.79
C ILE A 215 8.17 -2.96 -2.62
N PHE A 216 9.41 -2.55 -2.34
CA PHE A 216 10.26 -3.17 -1.33
C PHE A 216 10.89 -2.15 -0.37
N LEU A 217 10.42 -2.16 0.88
CA LEU A 217 10.82 -1.24 1.92
C LEU A 217 11.87 -1.87 2.82
N THR A 218 13.10 -1.34 2.79
CA THR A 218 14.22 -1.85 3.57
C THR A 218 14.72 -0.89 4.65
N ARG A 219 14.35 0.39 4.61
CA ARG A 219 14.88 1.37 5.55
C ARG A 219 14.01 1.50 6.79
N THR A 220 14.62 1.81 7.92
CA THR A 220 13.94 1.94 9.21
C THR A 220 14.57 3.05 10.05
N TRP A 221 13.86 3.45 11.12
CA TRP A 221 14.29 4.43 12.10
C TRP A 221 13.71 4.07 13.48
N GLU A 222 14.16 4.74 14.54
CA GLU A 222 13.65 4.51 15.89
C GLU A 222 12.18 4.95 15.99
N GLY A 223 11.31 4.09 16.55
CA GLY A 223 9.87 4.36 16.60
C GLY A 223 9.19 4.29 15.24
N ALA A 224 9.80 3.59 14.27
CA ALA A 224 9.26 3.45 12.93
C ALA A 224 7.83 2.90 12.89
N HIS A 225 7.03 3.52 12.04
CA HIS A 225 5.68 3.09 11.68
C HIS A 225 5.55 3.16 10.15
N ARG A 226 5.59 1.98 9.52
CA ARG A 226 5.88 1.80 8.10
C ARG A 226 4.84 0.89 7.45
N SER A 227 4.52 1.23 6.20
CA SER A 227 3.63 0.46 5.34
C SER A 227 4.12 0.54 3.90
N GLY A 228 4.01 -0.55 3.15
CA GLY A 228 4.34 -0.61 1.72
C GLY A 228 3.36 0.18 0.87
N VAL A 229 2.07 -0.09 1.02
CA VAL A 229 0.98 0.74 0.47
C VAL A 229 0.03 1.07 1.61
N SER A 230 -0.40 2.32 1.70
CA SER A 230 -1.25 2.80 2.79
C SER A 230 -2.35 3.73 2.30
N THR A 231 -3.55 3.54 2.87
CA THR A 231 -4.66 4.50 2.80
C THR A 231 -5.15 4.84 4.19
N HIS A 232 -5.57 6.09 4.38
CA HIS A 232 -6.14 6.61 5.62
C HIS A 232 -7.62 6.99 5.46
N GLY A 233 -8.30 6.28 4.54
CA GLY A 233 -9.64 6.57 4.04
C GLY A 233 -9.57 6.88 2.54
N GLY A 234 -10.62 6.50 1.81
CA GLY A 234 -10.72 6.68 0.36
C GLY A 234 -11.43 5.51 -0.33
N GLU A 235 -11.67 5.67 -1.62
CA GLU A 235 -12.43 4.72 -2.43
C GLU A 235 -11.81 4.37 -3.79
N HIS A 236 -12.27 3.27 -4.40
CA HIS A 236 -11.83 2.81 -5.72
C HIS A 236 -10.31 2.61 -5.85
N ILE A 237 -9.72 1.88 -4.90
CA ILE A 237 -8.30 1.52 -4.94
C ILE A 237 -8.16 0.11 -5.52
N VAL A 238 -7.25 -0.06 -6.47
CA VAL A 238 -6.88 -1.37 -7.02
C VAL A 238 -5.39 -1.62 -6.80
N LEU A 239 -5.06 -2.69 -6.10
CA LEU A 239 -3.72 -3.24 -5.97
C LEU A 239 -3.71 -4.61 -6.65
N ARG A 240 -3.16 -4.70 -7.86
CA ARG A 240 -3.20 -5.93 -8.68
C ARG A 240 -1.83 -6.43 -9.11
N ASN A 241 -1.57 -7.73 -8.98
CA ASN A 241 -0.35 -8.37 -9.50
C ASN A 241 0.93 -7.63 -9.06
N ASN A 242 1.01 -7.18 -7.80
CA ASN A 242 2.20 -6.54 -7.26
C ASN A 242 3.00 -7.49 -6.37
N VAL A 243 4.27 -7.16 -6.14
CA VAL A 243 5.01 -7.66 -4.98
C VAL A 243 5.18 -6.53 -3.98
N ILE A 244 4.63 -6.70 -2.77
CA ILE A 244 4.64 -5.67 -1.73
C ILE A 244 5.29 -6.24 -0.47
N ILE A 245 6.49 -5.76 -0.17
CA ILE A 245 7.33 -6.25 0.91
C ILE A 245 7.69 -5.11 1.86
N CYS A 246 7.33 -5.26 3.13
CA CYS A 246 7.81 -4.41 4.21
C CYS A 246 8.75 -5.21 5.11
N GLU A 247 10.04 -4.91 5.07
CA GLU A 247 11.08 -5.59 5.85
C GLU A 247 11.65 -4.68 6.94
N ASN A 248 12.27 -5.29 7.96
CA ASN A 248 12.90 -4.67 9.15
C ASN A 248 11.92 -4.19 10.23
N VAL A 249 12.44 -3.69 11.35
CA VAL A 249 11.64 -3.25 12.50
C VAL A 249 10.71 -2.08 12.16
N GLY A 250 9.53 -2.01 12.79
CA GLY A 250 8.59 -0.90 12.62
C GLY A 250 7.69 -0.96 11.38
N CYS A 251 7.65 -2.10 10.67
CA CYS A 251 6.53 -2.38 9.76
C CYS A 251 5.27 -2.60 10.58
N SER A 252 4.19 -1.92 10.22
CA SER A 252 2.85 -2.23 10.72
C SER A 252 2.27 -3.38 9.90
N ALA A 253 2.29 -3.21 8.57
CA ALA A 253 1.95 -4.23 7.58
C ALA A 253 2.54 -3.87 6.21
N ALA A 254 2.45 -4.78 5.23
CA ALA A 254 2.78 -4.45 3.84
C ALA A 254 1.70 -3.56 3.22
N ILE A 255 0.43 -3.83 3.52
CA ILE A 255 -0.72 -3.02 3.10
C ILE A 255 -1.46 -2.55 4.35
N THR A 256 -1.71 -1.24 4.50
CA THR A 256 -2.50 -0.73 5.63
C THR A 256 -3.66 0.10 5.16
N MET A 257 -4.87 -0.29 5.55
CA MET A 257 -6.08 0.49 5.33
C MET A 257 -6.65 0.90 6.68
N TYR A 258 -6.73 2.20 6.94
CA TYR A 258 -7.23 2.75 8.19
C TYR A 258 -8.24 3.85 7.90
N GLY A 259 -9.45 3.79 8.45
CA GLY A 259 -10.43 4.88 8.32
C GLY A 259 -10.14 6.06 9.25
N ASP A 260 -8.97 6.69 9.12
CA ASP A 260 -8.58 7.83 9.97
C ASP A 260 -9.28 9.14 9.57
N HIS A 261 -9.50 9.35 8.26
CA HIS A 261 -10.01 10.61 7.72
C HIS A 261 -11.30 10.46 6.90
N ALA A 262 -11.54 9.27 6.36
CA ALA A 262 -12.75 8.89 5.65
C ALA A 262 -12.96 7.36 5.77
N PRO A 263 -14.14 6.83 5.42
CA PRO A 263 -14.33 5.39 5.25
C PRO A 263 -13.31 4.77 4.28
N VAL A 264 -13.01 3.50 4.48
CA VAL A 264 -12.31 2.67 3.49
C VAL A 264 -13.39 1.90 2.72
N ASP A 265 -13.54 2.20 1.43
CA ASP A 265 -14.57 1.60 0.59
C ASP A 265 -13.99 1.16 -0.77
N GLY A 266 -14.48 0.08 -1.36
CA GLY A 266 -14.10 -0.34 -2.72
C GLY A 266 -12.59 -0.52 -2.95
N VAL A 267 -11.94 -1.36 -2.13
CA VAL A 267 -10.51 -1.68 -2.28
C VAL A 267 -10.32 -3.11 -2.78
N LEU A 268 -9.80 -3.26 -3.99
CA LEU A 268 -9.44 -4.55 -4.56
C LEU A 268 -7.95 -4.85 -4.35
N VAL A 269 -7.65 -5.93 -3.65
CA VAL A 269 -6.30 -6.49 -3.48
C VAL A 269 -6.27 -7.86 -4.16
N GLU A 270 -5.67 -7.92 -5.35
CA GLU A 270 -5.81 -9.08 -6.24
C GLU A 270 -4.46 -9.58 -6.79
N HIS A 271 -4.22 -10.89 -6.77
CA HIS A 271 -3.04 -11.52 -7.37
C HIS A 271 -1.67 -10.99 -6.85
N ASN A 272 -1.61 -10.38 -5.67
CA ASN A 272 -0.36 -9.83 -5.14
C ASN A 272 0.46 -10.89 -4.39
N VAL A 273 1.79 -10.73 -4.38
CA VAL A 273 2.68 -11.37 -3.42
C VAL A 273 2.95 -10.40 -2.27
N ILE A 274 2.62 -10.79 -1.05
CA ILE A 274 2.63 -9.91 0.12
C ILE A 274 3.55 -10.50 1.20
N ALA A 275 4.48 -9.70 1.74
CA ALA A 275 5.32 -10.12 2.85
C ALA A 275 5.57 -8.97 3.84
N SER A 276 5.54 -9.26 5.14
CA SER A 276 5.82 -8.26 6.16
C SER A 276 6.54 -8.81 7.38
N THR A 277 7.45 -8.02 7.92
CA THR A 277 7.99 -8.18 9.29
C THR A 277 7.07 -7.57 10.37
N GLY A 278 5.93 -7.00 9.98
CA GLY A 278 4.99 -6.35 10.88
C GLY A 278 4.10 -7.31 11.68
N SER A 279 3.14 -6.73 12.39
CA SER A 279 2.13 -7.48 13.17
C SER A 279 1.28 -8.36 12.26
N TYR A 280 0.89 -7.83 11.10
CA TYR A 280 0.11 -8.52 10.08
C TYR A 280 0.67 -8.20 8.70
N CYS A 281 0.33 -8.98 7.67
CA CYS A 281 0.68 -8.62 6.29
C CYS A 281 -0.25 -7.54 5.71
N ALA A 282 -1.50 -7.46 6.18
CA ALA A 282 -2.44 -6.42 5.81
C ALA A 282 -3.31 -5.93 7.00
N TYR A 283 -3.82 -4.70 6.89
CA TYR A 283 -4.99 -4.24 7.64
C TYR A 283 -6.12 -3.92 6.66
N GLY A 284 -7.30 -4.51 6.87
CA GLY A 284 -8.42 -4.54 5.91
C GLY A 284 -9.50 -3.46 6.10
N GLY A 285 -9.17 -2.34 6.76
CA GLY A 285 -10.06 -1.17 6.84
C GLY A 285 -11.08 -1.18 7.98
N SER A 286 -11.44 -2.34 8.54
CA SER A 286 -12.40 -2.48 9.65
C SER A 286 -11.69 -2.45 11.01
N VAL A 287 -11.24 -1.29 11.46
CA VAL A 287 -10.42 -1.13 12.69
C VAL A 287 -11.17 -0.28 13.72
N GLU A 288 -11.64 -0.89 14.80
CA GLU A 288 -12.51 -0.28 15.83
C GLU A 288 -11.97 1.03 16.43
N SER A 289 -10.65 1.17 16.57
CA SER A 289 -10.03 2.37 17.14
C SER A 289 -9.98 3.58 16.20
N LYS A 290 -10.49 3.45 14.97
CA LYS A 290 -10.47 4.49 13.93
C LYS A 290 -11.76 5.31 13.90
N SER A 291 -11.68 6.52 13.37
CA SER A 291 -12.84 7.43 13.26
C SER A 291 -13.93 6.88 12.33
N PHE A 292 -13.54 6.14 11.30
CA PHE A 292 -14.41 5.39 10.41
C PHE A 292 -14.04 3.91 10.53
N PRO A 293 -14.60 3.20 11.53
CA PRO A 293 -14.11 1.88 11.93
C PRO A 293 -14.60 0.73 11.04
N ASP A 294 -15.53 1.00 10.12
CA ASP A 294 -16.15 -0.03 9.28
C ASP A 294 -15.69 0.10 7.83
N GLY A 295 -14.89 -0.85 7.36
CA GLY A 295 -14.55 -0.99 5.94
C GLY A 295 -15.67 -1.66 5.16
N ALA A 296 -15.84 -1.27 3.89
CA ALA A 296 -16.80 -1.86 2.95
C ALA A 296 -16.12 -2.18 1.62
N ASP A 297 -16.65 -3.19 0.92
CA ASP A 297 -16.17 -3.66 -0.40
C ASP A 297 -14.63 -3.78 -0.49
N VAL A 298 -14.00 -4.23 0.60
CA VAL A 298 -12.58 -4.57 0.64
C VAL A 298 -12.43 -6.03 0.27
N ARG A 299 -11.76 -6.32 -0.85
CA ARG A 299 -11.71 -7.66 -1.42
C ARG A 299 -10.27 -8.14 -1.59
N PHE A 300 -9.91 -9.19 -0.86
CA PHE A 300 -8.65 -9.90 -1.00
C PHE A 300 -8.87 -11.16 -1.83
N ILE A 301 -8.45 -11.14 -3.10
CA ILE A 301 -8.73 -12.18 -4.08
C ILE A 301 -7.43 -12.75 -4.64
N ASP A 302 -7.27 -14.07 -4.58
CA ASP A 302 -6.21 -14.82 -5.27
C ASP A 302 -4.78 -14.31 -4.98
N ASN A 303 -4.54 -13.77 -3.79
CA ASN A 303 -3.22 -13.29 -3.36
C ASN A 303 -2.36 -14.41 -2.79
N ARG A 304 -1.04 -14.18 -2.80
CA ARG A 304 -0.05 -15.05 -2.19
C ARG A 304 0.61 -14.35 -1.00
N PHE A 305 0.38 -14.88 0.20
CA PHE A 305 0.98 -14.36 1.43
C PHE A 305 2.26 -15.14 1.74
N SER A 306 3.37 -14.44 1.92
CA SER A 306 4.68 -15.07 2.14
C SER A 306 4.98 -15.35 3.60
N THR A 307 5.39 -16.58 3.87
CA THR A 307 5.86 -17.05 5.17
C THR A 307 7.35 -16.75 5.42
N ARG A 308 8.00 -16.03 4.49
CA ARG A 308 9.43 -15.68 4.52
C ARG A 308 9.92 -15.12 5.87
N TYR A 309 9.11 -14.31 6.56
CA TYR A 309 9.50 -13.67 7.82
C TYR A 309 8.85 -14.30 9.05
N PHE A 310 7.60 -14.76 8.91
CA PHE A 310 6.84 -15.42 9.96
C PHE A 310 5.94 -16.48 9.31
N PRO A 311 5.65 -17.62 9.99
CA PRO A 311 4.78 -18.67 9.46
C PRO A 311 3.36 -18.22 9.09
N THR A 312 2.94 -17.04 9.53
CA THR A 312 1.59 -16.50 9.37
C THR A 312 1.52 -15.27 8.46
N CYS A 313 2.62 -14.89 7.77
CA CYS A 313 2.77 -13.61 7.06
C CYS A 313 2.46 -12.41 7.96
N GLY A 314 3.49 -11.88 8.63
CA GLY A 314 3.32 -11.03 9.79
C GLY A 314 3.20 -11.86 11.08
N ARG A 315 3.45 -11.24 12.22
CA ARG A 315 3.60 -11.93 13.51
C ARG A 315 2.34 -12.64 14.00
N TYR A 316 1.17 -12.15 13.63
CA TYR A 316 -0.12 -12.59 14.18
C TYR A 316 -1.10 -13.11 13.12
N GLY A 317 -0.85 -12.89 11.84
CA GLY A 317 -1.75 -13.34 10.77
C GLY A 317 -1.61 -12.55 9.48
N PRO A 318 -2.21 -13.06 8.39
CA PRO A 318 -2.11 -12.44 7.07
C PRO A 318 -2.83 -11.09 7.02
N VAL A 319 -3.95 -10.94 7.74
CA VAL A 319 -4.73 -9.70 7.79
C VAL A 319 -5.35 -9.50 9.18
N ALA A 320 -5.54 -8.24 9.57
CA ALA A 320 -6.32 -7.82 10.72
C ALA A 320 -7.29 -6.70 10.36
N GLY A 321 -8.29 -6.47 11.22
CA GLY A 321 -9.29 -5.42 11.01
C GLY A 321 -10.01 -5.60 9.68
N PHE A 322 -10.53 -6.81 9.45
CA PHE A 322 -11.22 -7.20 8.23
C PHE A 322 -12.48 -7.98 8.59
N ALA A 323 -13.65 -7.35 8.41
CA ALA A 323 -14.93 -7.98 8.69
C ALA A 323 -15.37 -8.81 7.47
N ALA A 324 -14.85 -10.03 7.36
CA ALA A 324 -15.06 -10.91 6.23
C ALA A 324 -16.55 -11.25 6.02
N GLY A 325 -17.01 -11.31 4.76
CA GLY A 325 -18.41 -11.58 4.38
C GLY A 325 -19.40 -10.48 4.73
N SER A 326 -18.94 -9.36 5.32
CA SER A 326 -19.77 -8.23 5.71
C SER A 326 -19.56 -7.04 4.76
N ARG A 327 -20.62 -6.29 4.45
CA ARG A 327 -20.53 -5.02 3.69
C ARG A 327 -19.79 -5.14 2.34
N GLY A 328 -19.89 -6.29 1.68
CA GLY A 328 -19.19 -6.56 0.41
C GLY A 328 -17.73 -6.99 0.56
N ASN A 329 -17.21 -7.08 1.78
CA ASN A 329 -15.85 -7.56 2.01
C ASN A 329 -15.73 -9.05 1.62
N GLU A 330 -14.66 -9.38 0.90
CA GLU A 330 -14.46 -10.72 0.35
C GLU A 330 -13.04 -11.23 0.63
N TRP A 331 -12.92 -12.48 1.06
CA TRP A 331 -11.66 -13.21 1.12
C TRP A 331 -11.78 -14.50 0.31
N ARG A 332 -11.11 -14.57 -0.85
CA ARG A 332 -11.23 -15.72 -1.74
C ARG A 332 -9.92 -16.09 -2.38
N GLY A 333 -9.63 -17.38 -2.47
CA GLY A 333 -8.52 -17.94 -3.25
C GLY A 333 -7.12 -17.55 -2.78
N ASN A 334 -6.98 -16.92 -1.62
CA ASN A 334 -5.68 -16.55 -1.06
C ASN A 334 -4.92 -17.80 -0.61
N VAL A 335 -3.62 -17.87 -0.92
CA VAL A 335 -2.75 -19.01 -0.63
C VAL A 335 -1.45 -18.57 0.03
N TRP A 336 -0.75 -19.51 0.68
CA TRP A 336 0.63 -19.29 1.09
C TRP A 336 1.56 -19.30 -0.13
N GLN A 337 2.44 -18.31 -0.25
CA GLN A 337 3.37 -18.17 -1.38
C GLN A 337 4.26 -19.41 -1.54
N GLU A 338 4.78 -19.94 -0.44
CA GLU A 338 5.80 -20.99 -0.46
C GLU A 338 5.22 -22.39 -0.70
N THR A 339 3.96 -22.64 -0.35
CA THR A 339 3.35 -23.98 -0.42
C THR A 339 2.19 -24.07 -1.39
N GLY A 340 1.55 -22.94 -1.74
CA GLY A 340 0.30 -22.92 -2.50
C GLY A 340 -0.92 -23.37 -1.68
N GLU A 341 -0.76 -23.67 -0.39
CA GLU A 341 -1.86 -24.11 0.47
C GLU A 341 -2.85 -22.98 0.71
N PRO A 342 -4.17 -23.26 0.70
CA PRO A 342 -5.20 -22.26 0.98
C PRO A 342 -5.07 -21.61 2.36
N ILE A 343 -5.29 -20.31 2.42
CA ILE A 343 -5.41 -19.56 3.67
C ILE A 343 -6.89 -19.44 4.00
N ARG A 344 -7.27 -19.98 5.17
CA ARG A 344 -8.64 -19.86 5.67
C ARG A 344 -9.03 -18.39 5.80
N GLU A 345 -10.31 -18.14 5.54
CA GLU A 345 -10.90 -16.83 5.78
C GLU A 345 -10.62 -16.37 7.23
N PRO A 346 -10.12 -15.15 7.43
CA PRO A 346 -9.89 -14.58 8.75
C PRO A 346 -11.21 -14.52 9.54
N ALA A 347 -11.18 -14.89 10.81
CA ALA A 347 -12.30 -14.65 11.70
C ALA A 347 -12.49 -13.13 11.88
N SER A 348 -13.74 -12.68 11.78
CA SER A 348 -14.18 -11.31 12.09
C SER A 348 -14.02 -10.97 13.56
#